data_AF-A0A1G1NVG7-F1
#
_entry.id   AF-A0A1G1NVG7-F1
#
_cell.length_a   1.000
_cell.length_b   1.000
_cell.length_c   1.000
_cell.angle_alpha   90.00
_cell.angle_beta   90.00
_cell.angle_gamma   90.00
#
_symmetry.space_group_name_H-M   'P 1'
#
loop_
_entity.id
_entity.type
_entity.pdbx_description
1 polymer ?
#
loop_
_entity_poly.entity_id
_entity_poly.type
_entity_poly.pdbx_seq_one_letter_code
_entity_poly.pdbx_strand_id
1 'polypeptide(L)'
;MELSKLFEIFLTAALTIIGGVIIFVTGQLILRFIVEPIQDLNRLRGEIAYSLIFYSNVYMNVPPPYTDLSEDNKSRDEVQKIFRQLASQLCPKINIIPWSTAWGMLQIVPKFQNVTLATTELIGLSNSIHAVNVDFNRIRREKIETLLNIKIVKKNK
;
A
#
# COMPACT_ATOMS: atom_id res chain seq x y z
N MET A 1 52.35 -1.94 -35.27
CA MET A 1 52.33 -0.92 -34.20
C MET A 1 51.10 -0.01 -34.29
N GLU A 2 50.69 0.45 -35.49
CA GLU A 2 49.45 1.23 -35.69
C GLU A 2 48.16 0.41 -35.47
N LEU A 3 48.11 -0.81 -36.01
CA LEU A 3 46.92 -1.69 -35.94
C LEU A 3 46.54 -2.08 -34.49
N SER A 4 47.52 -2.29 -33.62
CA SER A 4 47.28 -2.62 -32.21
C SER A 4 46.70 -1.44 -31.45
N LYS A 5 47.17 -0.21 -31.71
CA LYS A 5 46.63 1.01 -31.09
C LYS A 5 45.18 1.26 -31.49
N LEU A 6 44.85 1.06 -32.76
CA LEU A 6 43.46 1.15 -33.23
C LEU A 6 42.59 0.11 -32.52
N PHE A 7 43.03 -1.14 -32.43
CA PHE A 7 42.31 -2.19 -31.71
C PHE A 7 42.08 -1.85 -30.24
N GLU A 8 43.08 -1.32 -29.54
CA GLU A 8 42.96 -0.87 -28.14
C GLU A 8 41.92 0.25 -27.97
N ILE A 9 41.90 1.22 -28.88
CA ILE A 9 40.92 2.31 -28.88
C ILE A 9 39.50 1.74 -29.07
N PHE A 10 39.32 0.87 -30.06
CA PHE A 10 38.02 0.22 -30.30
C PHE A 10 37.57 -0.63 -29.12
N LEU A 11 38.48 -1.39 -28.50
CA LEU A 11 38.19 -2.21 -27.33
C LEU A 11 37.76 -1.34 -26.15
N THR A 12 38.46 -0.25 -25.91
CA THR A 12 38.15 0.70 -24.82
C THR A 12 36.79 1.37 -25.04
N ALA A 13 36.51 1.80 -26.27
CA ALA A 13 35.21 2.37 -26.63
C ALA A 13 34.08 1.34 -26.46
N ALA A 14 34.28 0.12 -26.95
CA ALA A 14 33.31 -0.96 -26.81
C ALA A 14 33.04 -1.30 -25.33
N LEU A 15 34.08 -1.40 -24.50
CA LEU A 15 33.95 -1.64 -23.06
C LEU A 15 33.18 -0.51 -22.37
N THR A 16 33.41 0.74 -22.76
CA THR A 16 32.69 1.89 -22.19
C THR A 16 31.21 1.85 -22.54
N ILE A 17 30.89 1.56 -23.81
CA ILE A 17 29.50 1.43 -24.28
C ILE A 17 28.81 0.27 -23.54
N ILE A 18 29.45 -0.90 -23.49
CA ILE A 18 28.92 -2.07 -22.79
C ILE A 18 28.72 -1.78 -21.30
N GLY A 19 29.70 -1.12 -20.65
CA GLY A 19 29.59 -0.69 -19.26
C GLY A 19 28.39 0.23 -19.03
N GLY A 20 28.21 1.22 -19.91
CA GLY A 20 27.04 2.11 -19.88
C GLY A 20 25.72 1.36 -20.01
N VAL A 21 25.62 0.41 -20.95
CA VAL A 21 24.43 -0.44 -21.14
C VAL A 21 24.15 -1.29 -19.90
N ILE A 22 25.18 -1.91 -19.29
CA ILE A 22 25.01 -2.72 -18.09
C ILE A 22 24.48 -1.89 -16.92
N ILE A 23 25.05 -0.70 -16.68
CA ILE A 23 24.59 0.20 -15.63
C ILE A 23 23.14 0.63 -15.89
N PHE A 24 22.83 1.01 -17.12
CA PHE A 24 21.48 1.42 -17.50
C PHE A 24 20.45 0.30 -17.29
N VAL A 25 20.73 -0.91 -17.77
CA VAL A 25 19.85 -2.07 -17.62
C VAL A 25 19.67 -2.41 -16.13
N THR A 26 20.75 -2.39 -15.34
CA THR A 26 20.68 -2.63 -13.90
C THR A 26 19.79 -1.60 -13.19
N GLY A 27 19.93 -0.31 -13.55
CA GLY A 27 19.07 0.75 -13.03
C GLY A 27 17.59 0.54 -13.37
N GLN A 28 17.30 0.14 -14.61
CA GLN A 28 15.94 -0.17 -15.05
C GLN A 28 15.33 -1.37 -14.30
N LEU A 29 16.14 -2.40 -14.02
CA LEU A 29 15.70 -3.54 -13.23
C LEU A 29 15.36 -3.12 -11.79
N ILE A 30 16.21 -2.34 -11.14
CA ILE A 30 15.94 -1.83 -9.78
C ILE A 30 14.65 -1.00 -9.77
N LEU A 31 14.46 -0.12 -10.76
CA LEU A 31 13.28 0.73 -10.85
C LEU A 31 12.00 -0.11 -10.96
N ARG A 32 11.94 -1.04 -11.92
CA ARG A 32 10.72 -1.81 -12.21
C ARG A 32 10.42 -2.90 -11.19
N PHE A 33 11.45 -3.57 -10.65
CA PHE A 33 11.23 -4.71 -9.76
C PHE A 33 11.21 -4.32 -8.28
N ILE A 34 11.78 -3.17 -7.88
CA ILE A 34 11.88 -2.77 -6.48
C ILE A 34 11.09 -1.48 -6.23
N VAL A 35 11.41 -0.41 -6.95
CA VAL A 35 10.86 0.92 -6.66
C VAL A 35 9.37 0.99 -6.99
N GLU A 36 8.97 0.55 -8.18
CA GLU A 36 7.56 0.59 -8.63
C GLU A 36 6.63 -0.24 -7.72
N PRO A 37 6.92 -1.51 -7.40
CA PRO A 37 6.08 -2.29 -6.47
C PRO A 37 5.94 -1.66 -5.08
N ILE A 38 7.03 -1.07 -4.55
CA ILE A 38 7.00 -0.37 -3.26
C ILE A 38 6.12 0.89 -3.35
N GLN A 39 6.25 1.67 -4.42
CA GLN A 39 5.41 2.85 -4.65
C GLN A 39 3.93 2.47 -4.77
N ASP A 40 3.61 1.37 -5.46
CA ASP A 40 2.24 0.89 -5.60
C ASP A 40 1.62 0.43 -4.28
N LEU A 41 2.39 -0.22 -3.40
CA LEU A 41 1.94 -0.53 -2.03
C LEU A 41 1.72 0.75 -1.23
N ASN A 42 2.61 1.74 -1.36
CA ASN A 42 2.48 3.02 -0.67
C ASN A 42 1.29 3.84 -1.16
N ARG A 43 0.97 3.78 -2.47
CA ARG A 43 -0.25 4.36 -3.04
C ARG A 43 -1.49 3.73 -2.41
N LEU A 44 -1.56 2.39 -2.35
CA LEU A 44 -2.68 1.70 -1.69
C LEU A 44 -2.79 2.06 -0.20
N ARG A 45 -1.66 2.19 0.52
CA ARG A 45 -1.67 2.67 1.91
C ARG A 45 -2.25 4.08 2.02
N GLY A 46 -1.94 4.97 1.08
CA GLY A 46 -2.53 6.30 0.97
C GLY A 46 -4.03 6.26 0.71
N GLU A 47 -4.50 5.40 -0.20
CA GLU A 47 -5.92 5.21 -0.49
C GLU A 47 -6.70 4.66 0.72
N ILE A 48 -6.10 3.73 1.47
CA ILE A 48 -6.65 3.24 2.74
C ILE A 48 -6.74 4.38 3.75
N ALA A 49 -5.66 5.16 3.92
CA ALA A 49 -5.65 6.30 4.83
C ALA A 49 -6.75 7.31 4.48
N TYR A 50 -6.87 7.66 3.20
CA TYR A 50 -7.92 8.53 2.69
C TYR A 50 -9.30 7.96 3.00
N SER A 51 -9.55 6.70 2.67
CA SER A 51 -10.86 6.06 2.86
C SER A 51 -11.25 5.95 4.33
N LEU A 52 -10.29 5.67 5.21
CA LEU A 52 -10.50 5.69 6.66
C LEU A 52 -10.94 7.09 7.13
N ILE A 53 -10.35 8.16 6.61
CA ILE A 53 -10.73 9.53 7.00
C ILE A 53 -12.07 9.92 6.39
N PHE A 54 -12.18 9.78 5.07
CA PHE A 54 -13.31 10.26 4.28
C PHE A 54 -14.61 9.59 4.68
N TYR A 55 -14.61 8.26 4.84
CA TYR A 55 -15.80 7.50 5.21
C TYR A 55 -15.97 7.33 6.73
N SER A 56 -15.21 8.07 7.55
CA SER A 56 -15.35 8.00 9.00
C SER A 56 -16.75 8.35 9.48
N ASN A 57 -17.43 9.27 8.81
CA ASN A 57 -18.83 9.60 9.07
C ASN A 57 -19.78 8.40 8.88
N VAL A 58 -19.44 7.43 8.03
CA VAL A 58 -20.30 6.26 7.75
C VAL A 58 -20.08 5.19 8.82
N TYR A 59 -18.84 4.80 9.09
CA TYR A 59 -18.57 3.70 10.02
C TYR A 59 -18.41 4.12 11.49
N MET A 60 -18.33 5.43 11.79
CA MET A 60 -18.25 5.96 13.17
C MET A 60 -19.55 6.60 13.66
N ASN A 61 -20.52 6.87 12.78
CA ASN A 61 -21.82 7.39 13.19
C ASN A 61 -22.88 6.31 13.06
N VAL A 62 -23.46 5.94 14.19
CA VAL A 62 -24.60 5.02 14.26
C VAL A 62 -25.88 5.87 14.24
N PRO A 63 -26.74 5.71 13.22
CA PRO A 63 -28.00 6.42 13.17
C PRO A 63 -28.99 5.85 14.20
N PRO A 64 -29.94 6.67 14.70
CA PRO A 64 -30.96 6.23 15.64
C PRO A 64 -31.83 5.09 15.08
N PRO A 65 -32.40 4.21 15.94
CA PRO A 65 -33.15 3.02 15.54
C PRO A 65 -34.38 3.27 14.64
N TYR A 66 -34.89 4.50 14.64
CA TYR A 66 -36.14 4.88 13.96
C TYR A 66 -35.91 5.72 12.69
N THR A 67 -34.67 5.77 12.21
CA THR A 67 -34.31 6.50 10.98
C THR A 67 -34.61 5.64 9.76
N ASP A 68 -35.19 6.20 8.69
CA ASP A 68 -35.21 5.51 7.39
C ASP A 68 -33.77 5.42 6.87
N LEU A 69 -33.22 4.21 6.88
CA LEU A 69 -31.85 3.93 6.46
C LEU A 69 -31.77 3.45 5.03
N SER A 70 -32.82 3.53 4.21
CA SER A 70 -32.78 2.97 2.84
C SER A 70 -31.67 3.59 1.97
N GLU A 71 -31.47 4.92 2.06
CA GLU A 71 -30.39 5.63 1.36
C GLU A 71 -29.04 5.50 2.10
N ASP A 72 -29.04 5.56 3.44
CA ASP A 72 -27.87 5.38 4.28
C ASP A 72 -27.26 3.97 4.12
N ASN A 73 -28.09 2.94 4.00
CA ASN A 73 -27.68 1.55 3.78
C ASN A 73 -27.02 1.37 2.41
N LYS A 74 -27.51 2.04 1.36
CA LYS A 74 -26.82 2.02 0.05
C LYS A 74 -25.43 2.63 0.15
N SER A 75 -25.30 3.77 0.82
CA SER A 75 -23.99 4.39 1.07
C SER A 75 -23.09 3.47 1.91
N ARG A 76 -23.62 2.84 2.95
CA ARG A 76 -22.89 1.86 3.77
C ARG A 76 -22.43 0.63 2.96
N ASP A 77 -23.28 0.08 2.09
CA ASP A 77 -22.95 -1.04 1.21
C ASP A 77 -21.81 -0.67 0.24
N GLU A 78 -21.80 0.55 -0.27
CA GLU A 78 -20.72 1.07 -1.10
C GLU A 78 -19.41 1.17 -0.32
N VAL A 79 -19.44 1.75 0.88
CA VAL A 79 -18.25 1.85 1.75
C VAL A 79 -17.75 0.46 2.16
N GLN A 80 -18.66 -0.49 2.42
CA GLN A 80 -18.33 -1.88 2.68
C GLN A 80 -17.52 -2.48 1.54
N LYS A 81 -17.99 -2.30 0.30
CA LYS A 81 -17.31 -2.80 -0.90
C LYS A 81 -15.94 -2.13 -1.08
N ILE A 82 -15.83 -0.81 -0.85
CA ILE A 82 -14.57 -0.08 -0.94
C ILE A 82 -13.53 -0.66 0.04
N PHE A 83 -13.86 -0.79 1.32
CA PHE A 83 -12.91 -1.35 2.28
C PHE A 83 -12.56 -2.81 1.98
N ARG A 84 -13.54 -3.61 1.51
CA ARG A 84 -13.28 -4.99 1.09
C ARG A 84 -12.33 -5.05 -0.10
N GLN A 85 -12.51 -4.17 -1.09
CA GLN A 85 -11.65 -4.07 -2.26
C GLN A 85 -10.23 -3.63 -1.87
N LEU A 86 -10.09 -2.61 -1.02
CA LEU A 86 -8.79 -2.15 -0.52
C LEU A 86 -8.05 -3.27 0.24
N ALA A 87 -8.77 -4.00 1.10
CA ALA A 87 -8.20 -5.15 1.82
C ALA A 87 -7.72 -6.25 0.85
N SER A 88 -8.50 -6.57 -0.18
CA SER A 88 -8.16 -7.61 -1.15
C SER A 88 -6.88 -7.34 -1.94
N GLN A 89 -6.49 -6.06 -2.05
CA GLN A 89 -5.30 -5.65 -2.80
C GLN A 89 -4.01 -5.65 -1.98
N LEU A 90 -4.08 -5.63 -0.65
CA LEU A 90 -2.91 -5.52 0.23
C LEU A 90 -1.95 -6.71 0.09
N CYS A 91 -2.47 -7.93 0.25
CA CYS A 91 -1.65 -9.15 0.21
C CYS A 91 -0.98 -9.37 -1.16
N PRO A 92 -1.69 -9.21 -2.31
CA PRO A 92 -1.04 -9.27 -3.61
C PRO A 92 0.08 -8.25 -3.78
N LYS A 93 -0.14 -6.99 -3.37
CA LYS A 93 0.85 -5.91 -3.55
C LYS A 93 2.12 -6.11 -2.72
N ILE A 94 2.04 -6.67 -1.51
CA ILE A 94 3.26 -6.98 -0.75
C ILE A 94 3.98 -8.24 -1.25
N ASN A 95 3.25 -9.21 -1.80
CA ASN A 95 3.84 -10.46 -2.30
C ASN A 95 4.69 -10.27 -3.55
N ILE A 96 4.40 -9.26 -4.37
CA ILE A 96 5.20 -8.96 -5.57
C ILE A 96 6.51 -8.21 -5.25
N ILE A 97 6.66 -7.67 -4.04
CA ILE A 97 7.87 -6.93 -3.66
C ILE A 97 9.00 -7.94 -3.34
N PRO A 98 10.09 -7.97 -4.11
CA PRO A 98 11.21 -8.87 -3.85
C PRO A 98 11.85 -8.51 -2.50
N TRP A 99 12.22 -9.52 -1.73
CA TRP A 99 12.83 -9.35 -0.40
C TRP A 99 12.00 -8.46 0.55
N SER A 100 10.67 -8.50 0.46
CA SER A 100 9.75 -7.73 1.32
C SER A 100 10.05 -7.85 2.82
N THR A 101 10.57 -9.00 3.27
CA THR A 101 11.04 -9.19 4.65
C THR A 101 12.20 -8.26 5.01
N ALA A 102 13.19 -8.09 4.13
CA ALA A 102 14.33 -7.19 4.34
C ALA A 102 13.88 -5.71 4.37
N TRP A 103 13.06 -5.31 3.40
CA TRP A 103 12.48 -3.97 3.37
C TRP A 103 11.61 -3.67 4.60
N GLY A 104 10.93 -4.69 5.13
CA GLY A 104 10.14 -4.62 6.36
C GLY A 104 10.98 -4.45 7.63
N MET A 105 12.20 -5.01 7.67
CA MET A 105 13.15 -4.75 8.76
C MET A 105 13.67 -3.32 8.73
N LEU A 106 13.92 -2.78 7.54
CA LEU A 106 14.32 -1.38 7.34
C LEU A 106 13.16 -0.38 7.46
N GLN A 107 11.95 -0.83 7.80
CA GLN A 107 10.73 -0.02 7.91
C GLN A 107 10.35 0.77 6.65
N ILE A 108 10.90 0.40 5.48
CA ILE A 108 10.55 1.02 4.18
C ILE A 108 9.14 0.61 3.78
N VAL A 109 8.77 -0.65 4.05
CA VAL A 109 7.42 -1.19 3.90
C VAL A 109 6.95 -1.82 5.20
N PRO A 110 5.63 -1.98 5.43
CA PRO A 110 5.14 -2.78 6.54
C PRO A 110 5.57 -4.25 6.39
N LYS A 111 5.78 -4.94 7.51
CA LYS A 111 6.08 -6.38 7.51
C LYS A 111 4.91 -7.17 6.93
N PHE A 112 5.19 -8.29 6.25
CA PHE A 112 4.15 -9.15 5.67
C PHE A 112 3.04 -9.52 6.67
N GLN A 113 3.43 -9.96 7.87
CA GLN A 113 2.48 -10.30 8.95
C GLN A 113 1.58 -9.11 9.32
N ASN A 114 2.14 -7.90 9.39
CA ASN A 114 1.36 -6.70 9.69
C ASN A 114 0.37 -6.40 8.56
N VAL A 115 0.77 -6.58 7.31
CA VAL A 115 -0.13 -6.42 6.16
C VAL A 115 -1.26 -7.45 6.21
N THR A 116 -0.97 -8.71 6.50
CA THR A 116 -2.01 -9.75 6.65
C THR A 116 -2.99 -9.40 7.77
N LEU A 117 -2.49 -8.97 8.94
CA LEU A 117 -3.34 -8.54 10.05
C LEU A 117 -4.16 -7.30 9.69
N ALA A 118 -3.59 -6.33 9.00
CA ALA A 118 -4.31 -5.14 8.55
C ALA A 118 -5.42 -5.48 7.54
N THR A 119 -5.18 -6.44 6.64
CA THR A 119 -6.20 -6.98 5.74
C THR A 119 -7.37 -7.58 6.52
N THR A 120 -7.09 -8.38 7.56
CA THR A 120 -8.13 -8.94 8.44
C THR A 120 -8.92 -7.84 9.16
N GLU A 121 -8.24 -6.81 9.67
CA GLU A 121 -8.91 -5.70 10.36
C GLU A 121 -9.74 -4.84 9.40
N LEU A 122 -9.28 -4.60 8.17
CA LEU A 122 -10.06 -3.91 7.13
C LEU A 122 -11.29 -4.70 6.69
N ILE A 123 -11.16 -6.01 6.49
CA ILE A 123 -12.31 -6.90 6.21
C ILE A 123 -13.29 -6.86 7.36
N GLY A 124 -12.79 -6.92 8.60
CA GLY A 124 -13.64 -6.85 9.77
C GLY A 124 -14.35 -5.51 9.92
N LEU A 125 -13.67 -4.40 9.60
CA LEU A 125 -14.27 -3.07 9.56
C LEU A 125 -15.37 -3.01 8.49
N SER A 126 -15.09 -3.52 7.29
CA SER A 126 -16.06 -3.64 6.19
C SER A 126 -17.33 -4.38 6.65
N ASN A 127 -17.18 -5.52 7.32
CA ASN A 127 -18.32 -6.30 7.81
C ASN A 127 -19.08 -5.63 8.97
N SER A 128 -18.47 -4.68 9.69
CA SER A 128 -19.07 -4.01 10.85
C SER A 128 -19.60 -2.61 10.56
N ILE A 129 -19.66 -2.19 9.30
CA ILE A 129 -20.23 -0.88 8.91
C ILE A 129 -21.71 -0.76 9.28
N HIS A 130 -22.47 -1.85 9.16
CA HIS A 130 -23.88 -1.87 9.55
C HIS A 130 -24.07 -2.17 11.03
N ALA A 131 -23.00 -2.48 11.78
CA ALA A 131 -23.09 -2.80 13.19
C ALA A 131 -23.21 -1.51 14.04
N VAL A 132 -24.08 -1.56 15.04
CA VAL A 132 -24.33 -0.49 16.02
C VAL A 132 -23.22 -0.47 17.09
N ASN A 133 -21.95 -0.48 16.69
CA ASN A 133 -20.82 -0.44 17.63
C ASN A 133 -19.64 0.39 17.10
N VAL A 134 -19.65 1.67 17.46
CA VAL A 134 -18.62 2.66 17.08
C VAL A 134 -17.26 2.33 17.69
N ASP A 135 -17.22 1.86 18.94
CA ASP A 135 -15.97 1.57 19.64
C ASP A 135 -15.21 0.43 18.96
N PHE A 136 -15.92 -0.59 18.48
CA PHE A 136 -15.34 -1.68 17.71
C PHE A 136 -14.70 -1.17 16.41
N ASN A 137 -15.42 -0.32 15.66
CA ASN A 137 -14.90 0.26 14.42
C ASN A 137 -13.69 1.18 14.68
N ARG A 138 -13.70 1.93 15.79
CA ARG A 138 -12.56 2.75 16.23
C ARG A 138 -11.32 1.90 16.48
N ILE A 139 -11.44 0.81 17.24
CA ILE A 139 -10.32 -0.08 17.57
C ILE A 139 -9.73 -0.69 16.28
N ARG A 140 -10.58 -1.15 15.37
CA ARG A 140 -10.11 -1.71 14.08
C ARG A 140 -9.34 -0.66 13.27
N ARG A 141 -9.88 0.55 13.16
CA ARG A 141 -9.20 1.67 12.50
C ARG A 141 -7.81 1.92 13.08
N GLU A 142 -7.69 2.03 14.41
CA GLU A 142 -6.40 2.29 15.07
C GLU A 142 -5.38 1.17 14.82
N LYS A 143 -5.83 -0.09 14.80
CA LYS A 143 -4.97 -1.22 14.43
C LYS A 143 -4.51 -1.13 12.97
N ILE A 144 -5.40 -0.82 12.04
CA ILE A 144 -5.06 -0.67 10.62
C ILE A 144 -3.99 0.43 10.45
N GLU A 145 -4.19 1.58 11.10
CA GLU A 145 -3.25 2.70 11.08
C GLU A 145 -1.87 2.27 11.60
N THR A 146 -1.83 1.57 12.73
CA THR A 146 -0.58 1.09 13.35
C THR A 146 0.12 0.03 12.49
N LEU A 147 -0.61 -0.99 12.04
CA LEU A 147 -0.05 -2.11 11.28
C LEU A 147 0.51 -1.67 9.93
N LEU A 148 -0.16 -0.72 9.27
CA LEU A 148 0.26 -0.17 7.98
C LEU A 148 1.15 1.06 8.10
N ASN A 149 1.59 1.45 9.30
CA ASN A 149 2.39 2.65 9.54
C ASN A 149 1.77 3.91 8.89
N ILE A 150 0.44 4.07 8.95
CA ILE A 150 -0.27 5.22 8.42
C ILE A 150 -0.30 6.30 9.50
N LYS A 151 0.24 7.48 9.19
CA LYS A 151 0.17 8.64 10.08
C LYS A 151 -1.03 9.50 9.69
N ILE A 152 -2.13 9.37 10.41
CA ILE A 152 -3.27 10.27 10.26
C ILE A 152 -3.11 11.44 11.23
N VAL A 153 -3.26 12.67 10.74
CA VAL A 153 -3.25 13.87 11.60
C VAL A 153 -4.42 13.77 12.57
N LYS A 154 -4.14 13.51 13.85
CA LYS A 154 -5.15 13.59 14.91
C LYS A 154 -5.50 15.05 15.10
N LYS A 155 -6.77 15.40 14.95
CA LYS A 155 -7.28 16.74 15.32
C LYS A 155 -7.10 16.85 16.84
N ASN A 156 -6.22 17.76 17.29
CA ASN A 156 -6.10 18.09 18.71
C ASN A 156 -7.51 18.50 19.20
N LYS A 157 -7.98 17.82 20.25
CA LYS A 157 -9.20 18.21 20.96
C LYS A 157 -8.96 19.51 21.71
#